data_AF-A0A167A6Z3-F1
#
_entry.id   AF-A0A167A6Z3-F1
#
_cell.length_a   1.000
_cell.length_b   1.000
_cell.length_c   1.000
_cell.angle_alpha   90.00
_cell.angle_beta   90.00
_cell.angle_gamma   90.00
#
_symmetry.space_group_name_H-M   'P 1'
#
loop_
_entity.id
_entity.type
_entity.pdbx_description
1 polymer ?
#
loop_
_entity_poly.entity_id
_entity_poly.type
_entity_poly.pdbx_seq_one_letter_code
_entity_poly.pdbx_strand_id
1 'polypeptide(L)'
;MSDLLLYIQLRLEPGCMGPQGKDHIEAFCKKENASPWQNQFATVSVVPRYDKTLPEWEYRVKNKLLSTEQANKFISMHDTTKPELEDDIESHMAEEIDAYMQGKL
;
A
#
# COMPACT_ATOMS: atom_id res chain seq x y z
N MET A 1 -3.29 -2.32 -25.82
CA MET A 1 -3.75 -2.92 -24.55
C MET A 1 -4.46 -1.83 -23.79
N SER A 2 -5.61 -2.09 -23.17
CA SER A 2 -6.20 -1.08 -22.29
C SER A 2 -5.28 -0.93 -21.08
N ASP A 3 -4.73 0.27 -20.86
CA ASP A 3 -3.87 0.62 -19.72
C ASP A 3 -4.69 0.60 -18.41
N LEU A 4 -5.08 -0.59 -17.96
CA LEU A 4 -5.73 -0.77 -16.68
C LEU A 4 -4.66 -0.64 -15.60
N LEU A 5 -4.88 0.27 -14.65
CA LEU A 5 -4.05 0.43 -13.47
C LEU A 5 -4.67 -0.33 -12.29
N LEU A 6 -3.83 -1.05 -11.55
CA LEU A 6 -4.15 -1.66 -10.27
C LEU A 6 -4.01 -0.61 -9.16
N TYR A 7 -5.13 -0.24 -8.55
CA TYR A 7 -5.15 0.62 -7.38
C TYR A 7 -5.11 -0.25 -6.13
N ILE A 8 -4.09 -0.04 -5.30
CA ILE A 8 -3.90 -0.78 -4.05
C ILE A 8 -4.20 0.18 -2.90
N GLN A 9 -5.04 -0.25 -1.96
CA GLN A 9 -5.20 0.42 -0.68
C GLN A 9 -4.56 -0.45 0.39
N LEU A 10 -3.41 0.01 0.89
CA LEU A 10 -2.68 -0.63 1.98
C LEU A 10 -3.07 0.02 3.31
N ARG A 11 -3.48 -0.78 4.29
CA ARG A 11 -3.87 -0.28 5.61
C ARG A 11 -2.76 -0.54 6.62
N LEU A 12 -2.08 0.54 7.04
CA LEU A 12 -0.96 0.47 7.97
C LEU A 12 -1.45 0.55 9.42
N GLU A 13 -1.06 -0.41 10.25
CA GLU A 13 -1.34 -0.32 11.68
C GLU A 13 -0.48 0.79 12.31
N PRO A 14 -1.02 1.58 13.27
CA PRO A 14 -0.21 2.56 14.00
C PRO A 14 1.00 1.91 14.69
N GLY A 15 0.90 0.63 15.08
CA GLY A 15 1.98 -0.11 15.72
C GLY A 15 3.26 -0.24 14.88
N CYS A 16 3.18 -0.12 13.56
CA CYS A 16 4.33 -0.15 12.66
C CYS A 16 5.31 1.01 12.91
N MET A 17 4.85 2.08 13.56
CA MET A 17 5.63 3.28 13.90
C MET A 17 6.04 3.33 15.38
N GLY A 18 5.96 2.20 16.08
CA GLY A 18 6.32 2.10 17.49
C GLY A 18 5.29 2.72 18.46
N PRO A 19 5.68 3.02 19.71
CA PRO A 19 4.75 3.38 20.79
C PRO A 19 3.92 4.64 20.53
N GLN A 20 4.49 5.61 19.80
CA GLN A 20 3.84 6.89 19.46
C GLN A 20 3.10 6.83 18.12
N GLY A 21 3.02 5.68 17.46
CA GLY A 21 2.53 5.61 16.08
C GLY A 21 1.11 6.12 15.86
N LYS A 22 0.25 6.13 16.90
CA LYS A 22 -1.09 6.75 16.82
C LYS A 22 -1.05 8.26 16.56
N ASP A 23 0.00 8.94 17.02
CA ASP A 23 0.19 10.39 16.84
C ASP A 23 0.76 10.72 15.45
N HIS A 24 1.31 9.71 14.76
CA HIS A 24 2.08 9.86 13.52
C HIS A 24 1.39 9.31 12.27
N ILE A 25 0.63 8.22 12.40
CA ILE A 25 0.10 7.43 11.28
C ILE A 25 -0.74 8.25 10.28
N GLU A 26 -1.57 9.18 10.77
CA GLU A 26 -2.41 10.04 9.92
C GLU A 26 -1.56 10.98 9.05
N ALA A 27 -0.57 11.62 9.67
CA ALA A 27 0.33 12.56 8.98
C ALA A 27 1.24 11.83 7.99
N PHE A 28 1.74 10.65 8.37
CA PHE A 28 2.50 9.78 7.47
C PHE A 28 1.67 9.37 6.26
N CYS A 29 0.47 8.82 6.45
CA CYS A 29 -0.37 8.40 5.33
C CYS A 29 -0.69 9.56 4.40
N LYS A 30 -0.91 10.77 4.93
CA LYS A 30 -1.11 11.97 4.12
C LYS A 30 0.13 12.33 3.29
N LYS A 31 1.33 12.23 3.86
CA LYS A 31 2.61 12.46 3.16
C LYS A 31 2.77 11.47 2.01
N GLU A 32 2.66 10.17 2.29
CA GLU A 32 2.85 9.13 1.28
C GLU A 32 1.86 9.25 0.12
N ASN A 33 0.60 9.56 0.42
CA ASN A 33 -0.41 9.75 -0.62
C ASN A 33 -0.20 11.01 -1.48
N ALA A 34 0.69 11.94 -1.09
CA ALA A 34 1.05 13.10 -1.91
C ALA A 34 2.00 12.73 -3.06
N SER A 35 2.80 11.67 -2.89
CA SER A 35 3.67 11.10 -3.91
C SER A 35 3.65 9.57 -3.77
N PRO A 36 2.53 8.91 -4.12
CA PRO A 36 2.32 7.51 -3.84
C PRO A 36 3.34 6.63 -4.54
N TRP A 37 3.70 5.52 -3.90
CA TRP A 37 4.41 4.44 -4.59
C TRP A 37 3.61 4.01 -5.81
N GLN A 38 4.31 3.87 -6.92
CA GLN A 38 3.72 3.43 -8.18
C GLN A 38 4.79 2.79 -9.05
N ASN A 39 4.34 1.87 -9.90
CA ASN A 39 5.16 1.29 -10.96
C ASN A 39 4.38 1.36 -12.30
N GLN A 40 4.78 0.56 -13.29
CA GLN A 40 4.17 0.58 -14.62
C GLN A 40 2.69 0.16 -14.64
N PHE A 41 2.19 -0.55 -13.64
CA PHE A 41 0.82 -1.11 -13.64
C PHE A 41 0.06 -0.95 -12.31
N ALA A 42 0.70 -0.46 -11.26
CA ALA A 42 0.10 -0.33 -9.94
C ALA A 42 0.40 1.03 -9.29
N THR A 43 -0.53 1.50 -8.47
CA THR A 43 -0.35 2.64 -7.57
C THR A 43 -0.90 2.30 -6.19
N VAL A 44 -0.21 2.73 -5.14
CA VAL A 44 -0.55 2.43 -3.75
C VAL A 44 -1.04 3.70 -3.06
N SER A 45 -2.19 3.58 -2.41
CA SER A 45 -2.66 4.53 -1.41
C SER A 45 -2.57 3.89 -0.04
N VAL A 46 -2.13 4.63 0.96
CA VAL A 46 -2.04 4.16 2.34
C VAL A 46 -3.09 4.82 3.22
N VAL A 47 -3.67 4.05 4.14
CA VAL A 47 -4.58 4.58 5.17
C VAL A 47 -4.27 3.97 6.53
N PRO A 48 -4.59 4.65 7.65
CA PRO A 48 -4.47 4.06 8.97
C PRO A 48 -5.41 2.85 9.16
N ARG A 49 -4.90 1.79 9.80
CA ARG A 49 -5.67 0.60 10.20
C ARG A 49 -5.95 0.61 11.69
N TYR A 50 -7.05 1.26 12.09
CA TYR A 50 -7.56 1.17 13.46
C TYR A 50 -8.51 -0.01 13.66
N ASP A 51 -9.27 -0.36 12.62
CA ASP A 51 -10.14 -1.53 12.60
C ASP A 51 -9.42 -2.72 11.95
N LYS A 52 -9.03 -3.68 12.79
CA LYS A 52 -8.33 -4.89 12.34
C LYS A 52 -9.23 -5.88 11.61
N THR A 53 -10.55 -5.70 11.62
CA THR A 53 -11.48 -6.52 10.86
C THR A 53 -11.43 -6.24 9.35
N LEU A 54 -10.93 -5.06 8.96
CA LEU A 54 -10.68 -4.72 7.56
C LEU A 54 -9.40 -5.39 7.05
N PRO A 55 -9.38 -5.85 5.78
CA PRO A 55 -8.20 -6.41 5.18
C PRO A 55 -7.10 -5.35 5.04
N GLU A 56 -5.87 -5.76 5.29
CA GLU A 56 -4.68 -4.94 5.12
C GLU A 56 -4.50 -4.50 3.66
N TRP A 57 -4.68 -5.43 2.73
CA TRP A 57 -4.55 -5.21 1.30
C TRP A 57 -5.92 -5.22 0.62
N GLU A 58 -6.23 -4.15 -0.09
CA GLU A 58 -7.37 -4.10 -1.02
C GLU A 58 -6.91 -3.76 -2.43
N TYR A 59 -7.41 -4.52 -3.39
CA TYR A 59 -7.05 -4.41 -4.79
C TYR A 59 -8.25 -3.92 -5.60
N ARG A 60 -8.06 -2.88 -6.40
CA ARG A 60 -9.11 -2.31 -7.26
C ARG A 60 -8.60 -2.10 -8.66
N VAL A 61 -9.48 -2.31 -9.64
CA VAL A 61 -9.27 -1.83 -11.01
C VAL A 61 -10.44 -0.95 -11.36
N LYS A 62 -10.17 0.30 -11.73
CA LYS A 62 -11.19 1.36 -11.81
C LYS A 62 -11.90 1.45 -10.44
N ASN A 63 -13.23 1.37 -10.42
CA ASN A 63 -14.03 1.44 -9.19
C ASN A 63 -14.47 0.05 -8.68
N LYS A 64 -13.86 -1.04 -9.15
CA LYS A 64 -14.25 -2.41 -8.77
C LYS A 64 -13.21 -3.01 -7.84
N LEU A 65 -13.66 -3.44 -6.66
CA LEU A 65 -12.88 -4.28 -5.76
C LEU A 65 -12.68 -5.66 -6.39
N LEU A 66 -11.45 -6.15 -6.34
CA LEU A 66 -11.07 -7.47 -6.83
C LEU A 66 -11.12 -8.48 -5.69
N SER A 67 -11.55 -9.70 -5.99
CA SER A 67 -11.27 -10.86 -5.14
C SER A 67 -9.77 -11.19 -5.17
N THR A 68 -9.29 -11.99 -4.21
CA THR A 68 -7.91 -12.48 -4.20
C THR A 68 -7.52 -13.18 -5.51
N GLU A 69 -8.41 -14.00 -6.07
CA GLU A 69 -8.19 -14.68 -7.36
C GLU A 69 -8.07 -13.69 -8.52
N GLN A 70 -8.93 -12.67 -8.54
CA GLN A 70 -8.90 -11.63 -9.57
C GLN A 70 -7.63 -10.77 -9.47
N ALA A 71 -7.21 -10.41 -8.26
CA ALA A 71 -5.98 -9.67 -8.02
C ALA A 71 -4.75 -10.47 -8.47
N ASN A 72 -4.65 -11.75 -8.07
CA ASN A 72 -3.58 -12.65 -8.51
C ASN A 72 -3.50 -12.75 -10.03
N LYS A 73 -4.64 -12.96 -10.69
CA LYS A 73 -4.71 -13.03 -12.15
C LYS A 73 -4.29 -11.72 -12.82
N PHE A 74 -4.66 -10.57 -12.24
CA PHE A 74 -4.27 -9.28 -12.78
C PHE A 74 -2.76 -9.09 -12.69
N ILE A 75 -2.19 -9.31 -11.50
CA ILE A 75 -0.76 -9.11 -11.22
C ILE A 75 0.09 -10.04 -12.10
N SER A 76 -0.32 -11.30 -12.29
CA SER A 76 0.41 -12.25 -13.13
C SER A 76 0.48 -11.88 -14.62
N MET A 77 -0.30 -10.91 -15.10
CA MET A 77 -0.16 -10.39 -16.48
C MET A 77 1.05 -9.46 -16.66
N HIS A 78 1.70 -9.08 -15.57
CA HIS A 78 2.82 -8.13 -15.53
C HIS A 78 4.14 -8.80 -15.10
N ASP A 79 4.29 -10.10 -15.40
CA ASP A 79 5.51 -10.89 -15.14
C ASP A 79 5.99 -10.87 -13.67
N THR A 80 5.06 -10.72 -12.73
CA THR A 80 5.29 -10.76 -11.28
C THR A 80 4.16 -11.49 -10.57
N THR A 81 4.36 -11.84 -9.30
CA THR A 81 3.37 -12.46 -8.43
C THR A 81 2.88 -11.49 -7.36
N LYS A 82 1.72 -11.78 -6.77
CA LYS A 82 1.18 -10.97 -5.66
C LYS A 82 2.16 -10.89 -4.48
N PRO A 83 2.79 -11.98 -4.01
CA PRO A 83 3.76 -11.89 -2.91
C PRO A 83 4.98 -11.03 -3.25
N GLU A 84 5.51 -11.12 -4.47
CA GLU A 84 6.65 -10.28 -4.89
C GLU A 84 6.26 -8.79 -4.93
N LEU A 85 5.08 -8.47 -5.48
CA LEU A 85 4.57 -7.11 -5.49
C LEU A 85 4.34 -6.56 -4.07
N GLU A 86 3.76 -7.38 -3.18
CA GLU A 86 3.54 -7.00 -1.77
C GLU A 86 4.88 -6.78 -1.05
N ASP A 87 5.88 -7.65 -1.25
CA ASP A 87 7.22 -7.52 -0.63
C ASP A 87 7.96 -6.26 -1.10
N ASP A 88 7.86 -5.90 -2.38
CA ASP A 88 8.41 -4.66 -2.92
C ASP A 88 7.77 -3.42 -2.26
N ILE A 89 6.44 -3.44 -2.08
CA ILE A 89 5.69 -2.36 -1.45
C ILE A 89 6.01 -2.30 0.05
N GLU A 90 6.02 -3.45 0.75
CA GLU A 90 6.34 -3.54 2.18
C GLU A 90 7.75 -3.04 2.48
N SER A 91 8.73 -3.44 1.68
CA SER A 91 10.12 -2.99 1.80
C SER A 91 10.23 -1.48 1.66
N HIS A 92 9.59 -0.91 0.64
CA HIS A 92 9.58 0.55 0.45
C HIS A 92 8.85 1.26 1.61
N MET A 93 7.70 0.75 2.06
CA MET A 93 6.95 1.34 3.17
C MET A 93 7.74 1.30 4.48
N ALA A 94 8.50 0.24 4.75
CA ALA A 94 9.37 0.16 5.91
C ALA A 94 10.45 1.25 5.87
N GLU A 95 11.10 1.46 4.73
CA GLU A 95 12.09 2.52 4.54
C GLU A 95 11.49 3.93 4.75
N GLU A 96 10.31 4.19 4.19
CA GLU A 96 9.61 5.48 4.35
C GLU A 96 9.18 5.73 5.81
N ILE A 97 8.70 4.69 6.50
CA ILE A 97 8.36 4.77 7.93
C ILE A 97 9.60 5.10 8.75
N ASP A 98 10.71 4.39 8.53
CA ASP A 98 11.95 4.62 9.27
C ASP A 98 12.50 6.03 9.02
N ALA A 99 12.49 6.49 7.77
CA ALA A 99 12.95 7.82 7.42
C ALA A 99 12.06 8.93 8.01
N TYR A 100 10.74 8.75 7.99
CA TYR A 100 9.79 9.66 8.64
C TYR A 100 10.00 9.72 10.16
N MET A 101 10.15 8.57 10.83
CA MET A 101 10.33 8.51 12.29
C MET A 101 11.70 9.06 12.74
N GLN A 102 12.71 9.04 11.85
CA GLN A 102 14.01 9.67 12.08
C GLN A 102 14.04 11.17 11.75
N GLY A 103 12.92 11.76 11.29
CA GLY A 103 12.83 13.17 10.91
C GLY A 103 13.66 13.52 9.67
N LYS A 104 13.91 12.55 8.78
CA LYS A 104 14.68 12.74 7.54
C LYS A 104 13.81 13.17 6.36
N LEU A 105 12.49 13.21 6.55
CA LEU A 105 11.47 13.50 5.54
C LEU A 105 10.39 14.43 6.07
#